data_AF-A0A257V3H8-F1
#
_entry.id   AF-A0A257V3H8-F1
#
_cell.length_a   1.000
_cell.length_b   1.000
_cell.length_c   1.000
_cell.angle_alpha   90.00
_cell.angle_beta   90.00
_cell.angle_gamma   90.00
#
_symmetry.space_group_name_H-M   'P 1'
#
loop_
_entity.id
_entity.type
_entity.pdbx_description
1 polymer ?
#
loop_
_entity_poly.entity_id
_entity_poly.type
_entity_poly.pdbx_seq_one_letter_code
_entity_poly.pdbx_strand_id
1 'polypeptide(L)'
;MSVSSGGRPPPRSARARRHRTPELRSSPPRSRARLPLDSAGSEPIIGDKGQTGARHSDARRVNAAQERTWFVMRARIIGLWVLLPLTWFIGAQQSSAMLNKWVHPGNETIKESGYQGAQTCSVCHQDALQEITHTVHWALASPIRNVQGLPDGSSWGMANRECALAGSTVPANWTASTKGRATVQAAGCGLCHIGSLASPPMPGKPATDAELATVDCLVCHAKEYAWQKRATLVKDASGVHWGADTSLKAALSITRAPTTEACLRCHEHSFSDDYKRGTPYTPENDVHAEAGLGCMTCHVTEHHRIAKGQYESDMVANDMPDVAVTCTRCHGDTPHGGERADALNLHAGVLACQTCHIPQVSGIVYEDWGKPIRDDIHGKYSALSRYDHIPAIPGAYVPTDTIRKGHPSYIWRVANRGDSKDAQSWMANATASIKTEGARIFPVRGLTQVMLFDKKLKMSDAPGMGFLKDNPQMANFPLLLAPNREVYNSTGDVKAAIDAGMKPYEAWGLKWSGEWMAMEVPGTSYISVNHGVKNAGLPCKACHSRDGVMDYTALGYTTEQAERLRRPR
;
A
#
# COMPACT_ATOMS: atom_id res chain seq x y z
N MET A 1 60.54 46.29 33.96
CA MET A 1 59.27 45.54 33.80
C MET A 1 59.15 45.19 32.31
N SER A 2 59.54 43.96 31.96
CA SER A 2 59.66 43.35 30.62
C SER A 2 58.28 43.02 30.02
N VAL A 3 57.86 43.40 28.81
CA VAL A 3 58.32 43.11 27.42
C VAL A 3 57.94 41.70 26.90
N SER A 4 57.18 41.70 25.79
CA SER A 4 57.21 40.78 24.64
C SER A 4 56.09 39.76 24.40
N SER A 5 55.47 39.97 23.24
CA SER A 5 54.82 39.05 22.31
C SER A 5 55.62 37.78 21.92
N GLY A 6 54.90 36.75 21.43
CA GLY A 6 55.39 35.56 20.71
C GLY A 6 54.40 34.40 20.92
N GLY A 7 53.67 33.88 19.93
CA GLY A 7 54.15 33.31 18.68
C GLY A 7 54.48 31.82 18.88
N ARG A 8 53.56 30.90 18.56
CA ARG A 8 53.86 29.46 18.44
C ARG A 8 53.14 28.82 17.22
N PRO A 9 53.75 27.79 16.63
CA PRO A 9 53.70 27.50 15.18
C PRO A 9 52.72 26.37 14.80
N PRO A 10 52.47 26.12 13.49
CA PRO A 10 51.63 25.02 13.06
C PRO A 10 52.42 23.70 12.97
N PRO A 11 51.82 22.53 13.28
CA PRO A 11 52.45 21.25 12.97
C PRO A 11 52.18 20.83 11.52
N ARG A 12 53.27 20.88 10.76
CA ARG A 12 53.72 20.01 9.65
C ARG A 12 52.75 19.00 9.04
N SER A 13 52.61 19.14 7.72
CA SER A 13 52.20 18.14 6.74
C SER A 13 52.93 16.80 6.89
N ALA A 14 52.19 15.71 7.07
CA ALA A 14 52.68 14.35 6.95
C ALA A 14 52.31 13.76 5.59
N ARG A 15 53.33 13.24 4.92
CA ARG A 15 53.33 12.57 3.61
C ARG A 15 52.22 11.54 3.44
N ALA A 16 51.58 11.59 2.26
CA ALA A 16 50.88 10.47 1.66
C ALA A 16 51.83 9.27 1.49
N ARG A 17 51.59 8.19 2.25
CA ARG A 17 52.10 6.86 1.93
C ARG A 17 51.07 6.15 1.07
N ARG A 18 51.44 5.91 -0.19
CA ARG A 18 50.78 4.94 -1.06
C ARG A 18 50.90 3.56 -0.41
N HIS A 19 49.80 3.00 0.06
CA HIS A 19 49.73 1.58 0.39
C HIS A 19 49.27 0.79 -0.83
N ARG A 20 50.15 -0.11 -1.26
CA ARG A 20 49.92 -1.16 -2.24
C ARG A 20 48.75 -2.03 -1.80
N THR A 21 47.79 -2.24 -2.70
CA THR A 21 46.87 -3.36 -2.68
C THR A 21 47.64 -4.67 -2.91
N PRO A 22 47.48 -5.70 -2.06
CA PRO A 22 47.95 -7.04 -2.39
C PRO A 22 46.90 -7.75 -3.26
N GLU A 23 47.36 -8.30 -4.39
CA GLU A 23 46.66 -9.32 -5.15
C GLU A 23 46.39 -10.54 -4.27
N LEU A 24 45.13 -10.99 -4.23
CA LEU A 24 44.75 -12.30 -3.70
C LEU A 24 44.34 -13.18 -4.88
N ARG A 25 45.26 -14.07 -5.28
CA ARG A 25 44.97 -15.31 -6.02
C ARG A 25 44.76 -16.45 -5.03
N SER A 26 43.67 -17.19 -5.16
CA SER A 26 43.46 -18.61 -4.78
C SER A 26 41.96 -18.91 -4.97
N SER A 27 41.43 -20.01 -5.53
CA SER A 27 41.90 -21.27 -6.13
C SER A 27 40.73 -21.87 -7.00
N PRO A 28 40.59 -23.17 -7.31
CA PRO A 28 40.59 -23.73 -8.67
C PRO A 28 39.23 -24.41 -9.06
N PRO A 29 39.11 -25.11 -10.22
CA PRO A 29 37.82 -25.35 -10.88
C PRO A 29 37.10 -26.60 -10.37
N ARG A 30 35.77 -26.56 -10.31
CA ARG A 30 34.92 -27.76 -10.18
C ARG A 30 34.57 -28.30 -11.55
N SER A 31 35.14 -29.45 -11.87
CA SER A 31 34.74 -30.34 -12.96
C SER A 31 33.34 -30.90 -12.71
N ARG A 32 32.42 -30.71 -13.66
CA ARG A 32 31.20 -31.53 -13.79
C ARG A 32 31.48 -32.62 -14.82
N ALA A 33 31.73 -33.83 -14.35
CA ALA A 33 31.66 -35.02 -15.18
C ALA A 33 30.18 -35.25 -15.54
N ARG A 34 29.94 -35.34 -16.85
CA ARG A 34 28.69 -35.74 -17.50
C ARG A 34 28.95 -37.15 -18.03
N LEU A 35 28.14 -38.13 -17.64
CA LEU A 35 28.03 -39.45 -18.29
C LEU A 35 26.63 -40.04 -17.97
N PRO A 36 26.10 -40.97 -18.79
CA PRO A 36 24.93 -40.67 -19.60
C PRO A 36 23.68 -41.51 -19.27
N LEU A 37 22.60 -41.13 -19.96
CA LEU A 37 21.39 -41.91 -20.19
C LEU A 37 21.73 -43.31 -20.72
N ASP A 38 21.11 -44.33 -20.12
CA ASP A 38 20.85 -45.59 -20.79
C ASP A 38 19.40 -46.04 -20.58
N SER A 39 18.89 -46.60 -21.66
CA SER A 39 17.54 -47.02 -21.98
C SER A 39 17.22 -48.44 -21.56
N ALA A 40 15.92 -48.73 -21.57
CA ALA A 40 15.28 -50.04 -21.84
C ALA A 40 15.27 -51.08 -20.70
N GLY A 41 14.09 -51.69 -20.51
CA GLY A 41 13.89 -52.80 -19.58
C GLY A 41 12.41 -53.07 -19.30
N SER A 42 11.79 -53.75 -20.25
CA SER A 42 10.42 -54.27 -20.31
C SER A 42 10.04 -55.28 -19.21
N GLU A 43 8.81 -55.13 -18.67
CA GLU A 43 7.80 -56.18 -18.32
C GLU A 43 8.20 -57.34 -17.37
N PRO A 44 7.29 -58.16 -16.79
CA PRO A 44 5.92 -58.46 -17.27
C PRO A 44 4.82 -58.70 -16.18
N ILE A 45 3.67 -59.11 -16.70
CA ILE A 45 2.67 -60.10 -16.23
C ILE A 45 1.37 -59.65 -15.52
N ILE A 46 0.30 -60.18 -16.14
CA ILE A 46 -1.03 -60.64 -15.67
C ILE A 46 -2.20 -59.66 -15.79
N GLY A 47 -2.99 -59.89 -16.83
CA GLY A 47 -4.40 -59.55 -16.86
C GLY A 47 -5.29 -60.76 -16.50
N ASP A 48 -6.53 -60.45 -16.13
CA ASP A 48 -7.76 -61.19 -16.48
C ASP A 48 -8.95 -60.29 -16.07
N LYS A 49 -9.72 -59.71 -17.00
CA LYS A 49 -11.00 -60.18 -17.60
C LYS A 49 -12.09 -60.65 -16.62
N GLY A 50 -13.31 -60.17 -16.91
CA GLY A 50 -14.59 -60.71 -16.45
C GLY A 50 -15.52 -59.61 -15.95
N GLN A 51 -16.37 -59.01 -16.81
CA GLN A 51 -17.78 -59.39 -17.04
C GLN A 51 -18.69 -59.09 -15.80
N THR A 52 -19.93 -58.59 -15.83
CA THR A 52 -20.99 -58.31 -16.82
C THR A 52 -22.21 -57.79 -16.03
N GLY A 53 -23.14 -57.10 -16.69
CA GLY A 53 -24.56 -57.00 -16.31
C GLY A 53 -24.92 -55.71 -15.53
N ALA A 54 -25.89 -54.85 -15.85
CA ALA A 54 -27.15 -54.83 -16.62
C ALA A 54 -28.31 -54.39 -15.71
N ARG A 55 -28.98 -53.29 -16.13
CA ARG A 55 -30.41 -52.91 -15.95
C ARG A 55 -30.97 -52.45 -14.59
N HIS A 56 -31.50 -51.22 -14.57
CA HIS A 56 -32.92 -50.84 -14.46
C HIS A 56 -33.02 -49.28 -14.48
N SER A 57 -33.69 -48.60 -15.44
CA SER A 57 -35.13 -48.22 -15.49
C SER A 57 -35.69 -47.81 -14.10
N ASP A 58 -36.31 -46.66 -13.83
CA ASP A 58 -37.22 -45.84 -14.65
C ASP A 58 -37.59 -44.53 -13.89
N ALA A 59 -37.89 -43.46 -14.66
CA ALA A 59 -38.94 -42.43 -14.47
C ALA A 59 -38.92 -41.48 -13.22
N ARG A 60 -39.30 -40.19 -13.21
CA ARG A 60 -40.23 -39.33 -13.98
C ARG A 60 -39.80 -37.85 -13.86
N ARG A 61 -39.77 -37.08 -14.97
CA ARG A 61 -40.72 -36.03 -15.41
C ARG A 61 -41.07 -34.89 -14.42
N VAL A 62 -40.62 -33.68 -14.75
CA VAL A 62 -41.42 -32.42 -14.74
C VAL A 62 -40.80 -31.49 -15.80
N ASN A 63 -41.39 -31.43 -16.99
CA ASN A 63 -42.26 -30.36 -17.54
C ASN A 63 -41.51 -29.40 -18.48
N ALA A 64 -41.55 -29.76 -19.76
CA ALA A 64 -41.36 -28.86 -20.89
C ALA A 64 -42.73 -28.38 -21.36
N ALA A 65 -42.98 -27.07 -21.25
CA ALA A 65 -44.02 -26.37 -21.97
C ALA A 65 -43.54 -24.92 -22.15
N GLN A 66 -43.85 -24.34 -23.31
CA GLN A 66 -43.54 -22.97 -23.74
C GLN A 66 -42.17 -22.72 -24.41
N GLU A 67 -41.85 -23.52 -25.44
CA GLU A 67 -41.19 -22.97 -26.63
C GLU A 67 -42.16 -23.06 -27.81
N ARG A 68 -42.73 -21.92 -28.23
CA ARG A 68 -43.41 -21.69 -29.52
C ARG A 68 -43.97 -20.27 -29.59
N THR A 69 -43.10 -19.33 -29.94
CA THR A 69 -43.32 -17.97 -30.51
C THR A 69 -41.95 -17.34 -30.36
N TRP A 70 -41.14 -17.11 -31.39
CA TRP A 70 -41.21 -15.98 -32.30
C TRP A 70 -40.31 -16.30 -33.50
N PHE A 71 -40.89 -16.82 -34.58
CA PHE A 71 -40.22 -17.01 -35.86
C PHE A 71 -41.18 -16.58 -36.97
N VAL A 72 -41.44 -15.28 -37.06
CA VAL A 72 -42.07 -14.65 -38.23
C VAL A 72 -41.46 -13.25 -38.39
N MET A 73 -41.14 -12.89 -39.64
CA MET A 73 -40.63 -11.60 -40.15
C MET A 73 -39.11 -11.38 -40.13
N ARG A 74 -38.43 -12.08 -41.05
CA ARG A 74 -37.46 -11.43 -41.95
C ARG A 74 -38.15 -11.17 -43.29
N ALA A 75 -37.75 -10.07 -43.93
CA ALA A 75 -37.93 -9.65 -45.34
C ALA A 75 -38.83 -8.41 -45.54
N ARG A 76 -38.36 -7.51 -46.43
CA ARG A 76 -38.72 -6.09 -46.66
C ARG A 76 -37.86 -5.18 -45.77
N ILE A 77 -36.87 -4.42 -46.24
CA ILE A 77 -36.74 -3.64 -47.48
C ILE A 77 -35.24 -3.54 -47.83
N ILE A 78 -34.86 -3.93 -49.05
CA ILE A 78 -33.65 -3.52 -49.76
C ILE A 78 -34.11 -2.57 -50.86
N GLY A 79 -33.49 -1.40 -50.96
CA GLY A 79 -33.56 -0.56 -52.16
C GLY A 79 -33.91 0.90 -51.89
N LEU A 80 -32.88 1.72 -51.67
CA LEU A 80 -32.79 3.10 -52.19
C LEU A 80 -31.37 3.64 -51.91
N TRP A 81 -30.50 3.41 -52.88
CA TRP A 81 -29.36 4.29 -53.13
C TRP A 81 -29.86 5.56 -53.84
N VAL A 82 -29.07 6.63 -53.73
CA VAL A 82 -28.94 7.81 -54.62
C VAL A 82 -29.33 9.16 -53.96
N LEU A 83 -28.28 9.99 -53.79
CA LEU A 83 -28.18 11.45 -53.54
C LEU A 83 -27.99 11.95 -52.09
N LEU A 84 -26.72 12.01 -51.68
CA LEU A 84 -26.23 13.06 -50.77
C LEU A 84 -25.09 13.82 -51.50
N PRO A 85 -25.11 15.16 -51.52
CA PRO A 85 -24.20 15.95 -52.36
C PRO A 85 -22.78 15.98 -51.79
N LEU A 86 -21.81 15.79 -52.69
CA LEU A 86 -20.40 16.17 -52.53
C LEU A 86 -20.30 17.68 -52.30
N THR A 87 -20.34 18.11 -51.05
CA THR A 87 -19.63 19.31 -50.60
C THR A 87 -19.36 19.10 -49.11
N TRP A 88 -18.08 19.19 -48.72
CA TRP A 88 -17.48 19.22 -47.37
C TRP A 88 -16.21 18.33 -47.33
N PHE A 89 -15.36 18.47 -48.35
CA PHE A 89 -13.93 18.21 -48.25
C PHE A 89 -13.20 19.54 -48.46
N ILE A 90 -13.29 20.41 -47.45
CA ILE A 90 -12.38 21.54 -47.27
C ILE A 90 -11.85 21.39 -45.84
N GLY A 91 -10.53 21.55 -45.73
CA GLY A 91 -9.71 21.04 -44.64
C GLY A 91 -10.22 21.31 -43.22
N ALA A 92 -10.27 20.24 -42.43
CA ALA A 92 -10.07 20.34 -40.98
C ALA A 92 -8.56 20.46 -40.70
N GLN A 93 -7.95 21.55 -41.19
CA GLN A 93 -6.72 22.06 -40.61
C GLN A 93 -7.13 23.10 -39.57
N GLN A 94 -6.92 22.69 -38.31
CA GLN A 94 -6.92 23.52 -37.11
C GLN A 94 -8.24 24.20 -36.73
N SER A 95 -8.90 23.58 -35.76
CA SER A 95 -9.20 24.34 -34.56
C SER A 95 -8.86 23.48 -33.34
N SER A 96 -7.62 23.62 -32.89
CA SER A 96 -7.23 23.55 -31.48
C SER A 96 -7.92 24.67 -30.69
N ALA A 97 -9.22 24.85 -30.91
CA ALA A 97 -10.06 25.78 -30.20
C ALA A 97 -10.21 25.22 -28.79
N MET A 98 -9.26 25.65 -27.96
CA MET A 98 -9.43 25.93 -26.55
C MET A 98 -10.38 24.94 -25.87
N LEU A 99 -9.82 23.81 -25.43
CA LEU A 99 -10.28 23.22 -24.17
C LEU A 99 -10.23 24.37 -23.16
N ASN A 100 -11.37 25.04 -22.94
CA ASN A 100 -11.52 26.01 -21.88
C ASN A 100 -11.11 25.27 -20.62
N LYS A 101 -9.88 25.51 -20.15
CA LYS A 101 -9.40 24.94 -18.91
C LYS A 101 -10.40 25.40 -17.87
N TRP A 102 -11.08 24.45 -17.25
CA TRP A 102 -12.03 24.77 -16.21
C TRP A 102 -11.32 25.65 -15.18
N VAL A 103 -11.94 26.78 -14.86
CA VAL A 103 -11.46 27.72 -13.84
C VAL A 103 -12.46 27.64 -12.70
N HIS A 104 -11.95 27.53 -11.48
CA HIS A 104 -12.82 27.48 -10.30
C HIS A 104 -13.62 28.80 -10.19
N PRO A 105 -14.95 28.78 -10.07
CA PRO A 105 -15.78 30.00 -10.03
C PRO A 105 -15.41 30.97 -8.90
N GLY A 106 -14.91 30.46 -7.78
CA GLY A 106 -14.41 31.26 -6.65
C GLY A 106 -13.05 31.93 -6.87
N ASN A 107 -12.41 31.80 -8.04
CA ASN A 107 -11.09 32.38 -8.28
C ASN A 107 -11.08 33.91 -8.17
N GLU A 108 -12.12 34.61 -8.64
CA GLU A 108 -12.19 36.07 -8.50
C GLU A 108 -12.31 36.48 -7.03
N THR A 109 -13.15 35.80 -6.25
CA THR A 109 -13.22 36.00 -4.80
C THR A 109 -11.85 35.80 -4.14
N ILE A 110 -11.16 34.71 -4.45
CA ILE A 110 -9.82 34.42 -3.90
C ILE A 110 -8.79 35.50 -4.30
N LYS A 111 -8.85 36.07 -5.52
CA LYS A 111 -7.97 37.17 -5.94
C LYS A 111 -8.22 38.44 -5.14
N GLU A 112 -9.49 38.76 -4.89
CA GLU A 112 -9.90 39.99 -4.20
C GLU A 112 -9.67 39.91 -2.68
N SER A 113 -10.09 38.80 -2.05
CA SER A 113 -10.04 38.64 -0.59
C SER A 113 -8.83 37.88 -0.06
N GLY A 114 -8.03 37.30 -0.95
CA GLY A 114 -6.98 36.34 -0.60
C GLY A 114 -7.53 34.96 -0.21
N TYR A 115 -6.62 34.01 0.02
CA TYR A 115 -6.92 32.69 0.57
C TYR A 115 -6.59 32.66 2.07
N GLN A 116 -7.60 32.45 2.91
CA GLN A 116 -7.53 32.46 4.37
C GLN A 116 -7.73 31.04 4.95
N GLY A 117 -7.28 30.01 4.23
CA GLY A 117 -7.49 28.63 4.63
C GLY A 117 -8.89 28.11 4.28
N ALA A 118 -9.30 27.05 4.98
CA ALA A 118 -10.51 26.29 4.71
C ALA A 118 -11.80 27.14 4.77
N GLN A 119 -11.78 28.21 5.56
CA GLN A 119 -12.88 29.18 5.71
C GLN A 119 -13.20 29.89 4.39
N THR A 120 -12.21 30.07 3.51
CA THR A 120 -12.42 30.62 2.16
C THR A 120 -13.34 29.71 1.36
N CYS A 121 -13.17 28.39 1.51
CA CYS A 121 -13.90 27.37 0.77
C CYS A 121 -15.31 27.16 1.36
N SER A 122 -15.44 27.19 2.68
CA SER A 122 -16.70 26.87 3.37
C SER A 122 -17.81 27.89 3.12
N VAL A 123 -17.51 29.08 2.59
CA VAL A 123 -18.53 30.05 2.14
C VAL A 123 -19.46 29.41 1.11
N CYS A 124 -18.92 28.61 0.18
CA CYS A 124 -19.69 27.93 -0.88
C CYS A 124 -19.80 26.41 -0.65
N HIS A 125 -18.87 25.83 0.11
CA HIS A 125 -18.79 24.39 0.38
C HIS A 125 -19.03 24.12 1.88
N GLN A 126 -20.20 24.51 2.38
CA GLN A 126 -20.53 24.52 3.81
C GLN A 126 -20.41 23.13 4.44
N ASP A 127 -20.82 22.08 3.71
CA ASP A 127 -20.80 20.71 4.21
C ASP A 127 -19.40 20.07 4.13
N ALA A 128 -18.51 20.58 3.28
CA ALA A 128 -17.24 19.90 2.97
C ALA A 128 -16.32 19.73 4.20
N LEU A 129 -16.30 20.70 5.11
CA LEU A 129 -15.51 20.62 6.34
C LEU A 129 -16.05 19.53 7.29
N GLN A 130 -17.36 19.37 7.34
CA GLN A 130 -17.99 18.31 8.13
C GLN A 130 -17.83 16.95 7.45
N GLU A 131 -17.97 16.88 6.12
CA GLU A 131 -17.76 15.65 5.37
C GLU A 131 -16.34 15.12 5.55
N ILE A 132 -15.33 15.95 5.28
CA ILE A 132 -13.92 15.55 5.26
C ILE A 132 -13.44 15.07 6.64
N THR A 133 -13.93 15.68 7.72
CA THR A 133 -13.53 15.30 9.09
C THR A 133 -14.15 13.99 9.58
N HIS A 134 -15.16 13.47 8.88
CA HIS A 134 -15.71 12.14 9.12
C HIS A 134 -15.12 11.07 8.19
N THR A 135 -14.02 11.36 7.50
CA THR A 135 -13.32 10.41 6.63
C THR A 135 -12.10 9.79 7.32
N VAL A 136 -11.62 8.68 6.77
CA VAL A 136 -10.36 8.02 7.13
C VAL A 136 -9.17 8.94 6.89
N HIS A 137 -9.20 9.81 5.88
CA HIS A 137 -8.09 10.73 5.59
C HIS A 137 -7.89 11.78 6.69
N TRP A 138 -8.95 12.12 7.42
CA TRP A 138 -8.89 12.91 8.64
C TRP A 138 -8.66 12.04 9.88
N ALA A 139 -9.62 11.17 10.22
CA ALA A 139 -9.59 10.44 11.48
C ALA A 139 -8.45 9.42 11.58
N LEU A 140 -7.82 9.08 10.45
CA LEU A 140 -6.83 8.00 10.31
C LEU A 140 -7.34 6.65 10.81
N ALA A 141 -8.66 6.51 10.93
CA ALA A 141 -9.37 5.35 11.46
C ALA A 141 -10.82 5.38 10.97
N SER A 142 -11.48 4.22 10.96
CA SER A 142 -12.93 4.11 10.79
C SER A 142 -13.47 3.06 11.76
N PRO A 143 -14.77 3.06 12.04
CA PRO A 143 -15.43 1.87 12.57
C PRO A 143 -15.08 0.67 11.68
N ILE A 144 -14.63 -0.42 12.29
CA ILE A 144 -14.32 -1.66 11.58
C ILE A 144 -15.44 -2.67 11.72
N ARG A 145 -15.40 -3.67 10.84
CA ARG A 145 -16.25 -4.86 10.87
C ARG A 145 -15.38 -6.09 10.69
N ASN A 146 -15.62 -7.15 11.46
CA ASN A 146 -15.02 -8.48 11.28
C ASN A 146 -13.51 -8.47 11.07
N VAL A 147 -12.78 -7.69 11.88
CA VAL A 147 -11.33 -7.78 11.92
C VAL A 147 -10.96 -8.72 13.04
N GLN A 148 -10.33 -9.84 12.69
CA GLN A 148 -9.92 -10.82 13.68
C GLN A 148 -9.04 -10.18 14.74
N GLY A 149 -9.46 -10.35 16.00
CA GLY A 149 -8.75 -9.86 17.16
C GLY A 149 -9.15 -8.46 17.61
N LEU A 150 -10.14 -7.81 16.98
CA LEU A 150 -10.66 -6.50 17.42
C LEU A 150 -12.18 -6.57 17.65
N PRO A 151 -12.73 -5.75 18.58
CA PRO A 151 -14.18 -5.66 18.77
C PRO A 151 -14.88 -5.06 17.56
N ASP A 152 -16.00 -5.63 17.15
CA ASP A 152 -16.82 -5.07 16.06
C ASP A 152 -17.30 -3.65 16.40
N GLY A 153 -17.33 -2.78 15.38
CA GLY A 153 -17.74 -1.38 15.52
C GLY A 153 -16.72 -0.46 16.19
N SER A 154 -15.64 -0.99 16.77
CA SER A 154 -14.56 -0.17 17.31
C SER A 154 -13.81 0.58 16.19
N SER A 155 -13.25 1.76 16.49
CA SER A 155 -12.61 2.60 15.48
C SER A 155 -11.12 2.29 15.37
N TRP A 156 -10.66 1.84 14.20
CA TRP A 156 -9.28 1.44 13.96
C TRP A 156 -8.75 1.87 12.60
N GLY A 157 -7.43 2.08 12.54
CA GLY A 157 -6.73 2.45 11.32
C GLY A 157 -5.26 2.76 11.56
N MET A 158 -4.71 3.68 10.79
CA MET A 158 -3.35 4.17 10.98
C MET A 158 -3.18 4.89 12.33
N ALA A 159 -4.23 5.56 12.83
CA ALA A 159 -4.19 6.36 14.06
C ALA A 159 -3.73 5.58 15.31
N ASN A 160 -4.15 4.34 15.44
CA ASN A 160 -4.04 3.53 16.66
C ASN A 160 -3.40 2.17 16.45
N ARG A 161 -2.69 2.01 15.34
CA ARG A 161 -1.83 0.85 15.09
C ARG A 161 -0.38 1.27 15.02
N GLU A 162 0.49 0.31 15.28
CA GLU A 162 1.88 0.44 14.92
C GLU A 162 2.09 0.06 13.47
N CYS A 163 2.76 0.94 12.72
CA CYS A 163 3.21 0.60 11.39
C CYS A 163 4.55 -0.10 11.52
N ALA A 164 4.48 -1.42 11.40
CA ALA A 164 5.53 -2.29 10.89
C ALA A 164 6.75 -1.58 10.26
N LEU A 165 6.57 -0.94 9.09
CA LEU A 165 7.66 -0.36 8.31
C LEU A 165 8.22 0.93 8.90
N ALA A 166 7.45 1.64 9.71
CA ALA A 166 7.92 2.82 10.41
C ALA A 166 8.47 2.48 11.80
N GLY A 167 8.27 1.24 12.26
CA GLY A 167 8.62 0.80 13.60
C GLY A 167 7.94 1.59 14.69
N SER A 168 6.78 2.19 14.41
CA SER A 168 6.20 3.18 15.31
C SER A 168 4.75 3.52 14.96
N THR A 169 4.16 4.40 15.76
CA THR A 169 2.77 4.81 15.72
C THR A 169 2.62 6.29 15.36
N VAL A 170 1.40 6.65 14.97
CA VAL A 170 1.02 8.03 14.65
C VAL A 170 1.27 9.00 15.82
N PRO A 171 0.88 8.70 17.08
CA PRO A 171 1.16 9.60 18.21
C PRO A 171 2.65 9.78 18.52
N ALA A 172 3.45 8.71 18.45
CA ALA A 172 4.87 8.76 18.78
C ALA A 172 5.70 9.61 17.79
N ASN A 173 5.21 9.72 16.55
CA ASN A 173 5.93 10.37 15.45
C ASN A 173 5.12 11.40 14.67
N TRP A 174 4.07 11.99 15.24
CA TRP A 174 3.22 12.94 14.51
C TRP A 174 4.02 14.06 13.83
N THR A 175 4.94 14.68 14.58
CA THR A 175 5.77 15.81 14.14
C THR A 175 7.27 15.47 14.05
N ALA A 176 7.63 14.18 14.04
CA ALA A 176 9.04 13.78 14.07
C ALA A 176 9.80 14.29 12.83
N SER A 177 11.00 14.85 13.04
CA SER A 177 11.83 15.39 11.96
C SER A 177 13.31 15.07 12.21
N THR A 178 14.00 14.45 11.26
CA THR A 178 15.33 13.88 11.56
C THR A 178 16.49 14.89 11.75
N LYS A 179 16.24 16.21 11.80
CA LYS A 179 17.26 17.26 12.04
C LYS A 179 16.80 18.46 12.88
N GLY A 180 15.60 18.47 13.45
CA GLY A 180 15.03 19.69 14.07
C GLY A 180 14.93 20.91 13.13
N ARG A 181 15.23 20.72 11.83
CA ARG A 181 15.08 21.65 10.72
C ARG A 181 14.44 20.87 9.59
N ALA A 182 13.38 21.42 9.03
CA ALA A 182 12.58 20.76 8.02
C ALA A 182 13.30 20.77 6.67
N THR A 183 14.12 19.75 6.40
CA THR A 183 14.63 19.49 5.06
C THR A 183 14.69 17.98 4.79
N VAL A 184 14.11 17.58 3.65
CA VAL A 184 14.27 16.32 2.88
C VAL A 184 14.08 14.98 3.62
N GLN A 185 13.76 15.00 4.92
CA GLN A 185 13.88 13.85 5.80
C GLN A 185 12.80 13.85 6.89
N ALA A 186 11.60 14.31 6.55
CA ALA A 186 10.46 14.37 7.45
C ALA A 186 9.91 12.95 7.69
N ALA A 187 10.21 12.38 8.85
CA ALA A 187 9.79 11.04 9.26
C ALA A 187 8.39 11.00 9.90
N GLY A 188 7.73 12.17 10.00
CA GLY A 188 6.56 12.34 10.83
C GLY A 188 5.24 12.03 10.13
N CYS A 189 4.35 11.30 10.82
CA CYS A 189 3.10 10.82 10.25
C CYS A 189 2.14 11.96 9.85
N GLY A 190 2.19 13.10 10.55
CA GLY A 190 1.34 14.25 10.27
C GLY A 190 1.68 14.98 8.97
N LEU A 191 2.84 14.71 8.35
CA LEU A 191 3.24 15.35 7.10
C LEU A 191 2.21 15.14 6.00
N CYS A 192 1.66 13.92 5.93
CA CYS A 192 0.70 13.52 4.91
C CYS A 192 -0.76 13.72 5.31
N HIS A 193 -1.02 14.13 6.56
CA HIS A 193 -2.38 14.36 7.04
C HIS A 193 -3.02 15.56 6.32
N ILE A 194 -4.34 15.57 6.14
CA ILE A 194 -5.04 16.63 5.40
C ILE A 194 -5.35 17.88 6.23
N GLY A 195 -4.80 17.95 7.44
CA GLY A 195 -4.84 19.11 8.33
C GLY A 195 -3.49 19.38 8.96
N SER A 196 -3.25 20.63 9.35
CA SER A 196 -2.03 21.09 10.01
C SER A 196 -2.13 21.04 11.53
N LEU A 197 -2.43 19.85 12.06
CA LEU A 197 -2.64 19.64 13.50
C LEU A 197 -1.32 19.50 14.25
N ALA A 198 -1.28 19.98 15.50
CA ALA A 198 -0.14 19.78 16.40
C ALA A 198 -0.07 18.37 17.02
N SER A 199 -1.19 17.66 17.03
CA SER A 199 -1.34 16.28 17.50
C SER A 199 -2.28 15.53 16.55
N PRO A 200 -2.19 14.19 16.46
CA PRO A 200 -3.12 13.44 15.63
C PRO A 200 -4.55 13.55 16.18
N PRO A 201 -5.56 13.49 15.29
CA PRO A 201 -6.94 13.45 15.74
C PRO A 201 -7.21 12.15 16.50
N MET A 202 -8.02 12.24 17.55
CA MET A 202 -8.40 11.07 18.35
C MET A 202 -9.46 10.26 17.61
N PRO A 203 -9.23 8.96 17.34
CA PRO A 203 -10.21 8.12 16.66
C PRO A 203 -11.58 8.14 17.35
N GLY A 204 -12.63 8.31 16.55
CA GLY A 204 -14.02 8.31 17.04
C GLY A 204 -14.45 9.59 17.77
N LYS A 205 -13.60 10.62 17.85
CA LYS A 205 -13.99 11.94 18.35
C LYS A 205 -14.27 12.90 17.18
N PRO A 206 -15.33 13.72 17.26
CA PRO A 206 -15.58 14.76 16.27
C PRO A 206 -14.46 15.82 16.33
N ALA A 207 -14.16 16.44 15.19
CA ALA A 207 -13.22 17.55 15.12
C ALA A 207 -13.78 18.78 15.82
N THR A 208 -12.92 19.49 16.55
CA THR A 208 -13.21 20.80 17.13
C THR A 208 -13.12 21.91 16.06
N ASP A 209 -13.72 23.07 16.32
CA ASP A 209 -13.64 24.23 15.41
C ASP A 209 -12.19 24.67 15.13
N ALA A 210 -11.33 24.57 16.15
CA ALA A 210 -9.90 24.86 16.02
C ALA A 210 -9.21 23.88 15.07
N GLU A 211 -9.57 22.60 15.11
CA GLU A 211 -9.03 21.59 14.21
C GLU A 211 -9.59 21.75 12.79
N LEU A 212 -10.90 22.01 12.64
CA LEU A 212 -11.56 22.30 11.37
C LEU A 212 -10.90 23.47 10.63
N ALA A 213 -10.45 24.50 11.38
CA ALA A 213 -9.74 25.63 10.82
C ALA A 213 -8.37 25.27 10.19
N THR A 214 -7.81 24.09 10.52
CA THR A 214 -6.51 23.62 10.00
C THR A 214 -6.61 22.76 8.75
N VAL A 215 -7.83 22.46 8.27
CA VAL A 215 -8.05 21.64 7.06
C VAL A 215 -7.35 22.28 5.86
N ASP A 216 -6.52 21.49 5.18
CA ASP A 216 -5.83 21.90 3.96
C ASP A 216 -6.60 21.38 2.74
N CYS A 217 -7.54 22.17 2.23
CA CYS A 217 -8.26 21.83 1.00
C CYS A 217 -7.33 21.75 -0.23
N LEU A 218 -6.26 22.54 -0.25
CA LEU A 218 -5.40 22.70 -1.42
C LEU A 218 -4.46 21.51 -1.60
N VAL A 219 -4.16 20.76 -0.53
CA VAL A 219 -3.32 19.55 -0.62
C VAL A 219 -3.88 18.51 -1.60
N CYS A 220 -5.21 18.47 -1.79
CA CYS A 220 -5.86 17.61 -2.77
C CYS A 220 -6.33 18.39 -4.01
N HIS A 221 -6.81 19.62 -3.86
CA HIS A 221 -7.51 20.32 -4.93
C HIS A 221 -6.62 21.24 -5.78
N ALA A 222 -5.51 21.75 -5.27
CA ALA A 222 -4.60 22.61 -6.03
C ALA A 222 -3.78 21.78 -7.01
N LYS A 223 -3.70 22.19 -8.28
CA LYS A 223 -2.76 21.63 -9.26
C LYS A 223 -1.32 21.98 -8.91
N GLU A 224 -1.09 23.23 -8.54
CA GLU A 224 0.22 23.75 -8.16
C GLU A 224 0.27 23.89 -6.64
N TYR A 225 0.97 22.99 -5.97
CA TYR A 225 1.09 23.00 -4.51
C TYR A 225 2.56 22.90 -4.13
N ALA A 226 3.07 23.89 -3.41
CA ALA A 226 4.43 23.96 -2.93
C ALA A 226 4.64 23.00 -1.75
N TRP A 227 4.88 21.72 -2.05
CA TRP A 227 5.03 20.67 -1.04
C TRP A 227 6.11 20.97 0.00
N GLN A 228 7.16 21.70 -0.33
CA GLN A 228 8.18 22.17 0.62
C GLN A 228 7.59 23.01 1.77
N LYS A 229 6.48 23.72 1.55
CA LYS A 229 5.77 24.46 2.61
C LYS A 229 5.01 23.52 3.54
N ARG A 230 4.40 22.47 3.00
CA ARG A 230 3.80 21.39 3.79
C ARG A 230 4.85 20.65 4.61
N ALA A 231 5.98 20.33 3.96
CA ALA A 231 7.16 19.72 4.56
C ALA A 231 8.01 20.70 5.38
N THR A 232 7.38 21.67 6.04
CA THR A 232 8.00 22.59 7.00
C THR A 232 7.32 22.44 8.36
N LEU A 233 8.09 22.27 9.43
CA LEU A 233 7.57 22.35 10.79
C LEU A 233 7.39 23.81 11.19
N VAL A 234 6.19 24.14 11.66
CA VAL A 234 5.81 25.44 12.19
C VAL A 234 5.62 25.30 13.69
N LYS A 235 6.07 26.31 14.44
CA LYS A 235 5.84 26.42 15.87
C LYS A 235 5.13 27.72 16.17
N ASP A 236 3.91 27.63 16.68
CA ASP A 236 3.09 28.77 17.05
C ASP A 236 2.26 28.50 18.32
N ALA A 237 1.21 29.29 18.56
CA ALA A 237 0.34 29.15 19.72
C ALA A 237 -0.43 27.83 19.77
N SER A 238 -0.63 27.16 18.63
CA SER A 238 -1.28 25.85 18.53
C SER A 238 -0.33 24.68 18.86
N GLY A 239 0.98 24.94 18.92
CA GLY A 239 2.01 23.96 19.18
C GLY A 239 2.99 23.82 18.01
N VAL A 240 3.57 22.63 17.86
CA VAL A 240 4.42 22.27 16.71
C VAL A 240 3.59 21.46 15.73
N HIS A 241 3.52 21.86 14.47
CA HIS A 241 2.73 21.17 13.44
C HIS A 241 3.39 21.27 12.07
N TRP A 242 2.89 20.50 11.09
CA TRP A 242 3.30 20.63 9.69
C TRP A 242 2.61 21.82 9.03
N GLY A 243 3.33 22.53 8.16
CA GLY A 243 2.81 23.69 7.43
C GLY A 243 1.76 23.31 6.37
N ALA A 244 1.41 24.28 5.53
CA ALA A 244 0.53 24.10 4.39
C ALA A 244 0.91 25.12 3.30
N ASP A 245 0.63 24.82 2.03
CA ASP A 245 0.74 25.85 0.98
C ASP A 245 -0.55 26.67 0.89
N THR A 246 -0.55 27.82 1.55
CA THR A 246 -1.65 28.79 1.52
C THR A 246 -1.44 29.91 0.47
N SER A 247 -0.51 29.72 -0.48
CA SER A 247 -0.26 30.77 -1.47
C SER A 247 -1.41 30.99 -2.44
N LEU A 248 -1.53 32.22 -2.92
CA LEU A 248 -2.46 32.57 -3.98
C LEU A 248 -2.22 31.73 -5.25
N LYS A 249 -0.97 31.38 -5.54
CA LYS A 249 -0.63 30.47 -6.66
C LYS A 249 -1.34 29.12 -6.52
N ALA A 250 -1.26 28.50 -5.34
CA ALA A 250 -1.96 27.24 -5.09
C ALA A 250 -3.48 27.40 -5.11
N ALA A 251 -3.99 28.42 -4.41
CA ALA A 251 -5.42 28.70 -4.31
C ALA A 251 -6.08 29.02 -5.67
N LEU A 252 -5.36 29.60 -6.62
CA LEU A 252 -5.87 29.88 -7.98
C LEU A 252 -5.68 28.72 -8.97
N SER A 253 -4.98 27.65 -8.55
CA SER A 253 -4.69 26.47 -9.37
C SER A 253 -5.66 25.30 -9.12
N ILE A 254 -6.79 25.56 -8.46
CA ILE A 254 -7.77 24.54 -8.09
C ILE A 254 -8.24 23.78 -9.35
N THR A 255 -8.38 22.47 -9.20
CA THR A 255 -8.89 21.54 -10.21
C THR A 255 -10.28 21.05 -9.83
N ARG A 256 -11.10 20.73 -10.84
CA ARG A 256 -12.49 20.28 -10.63
C ARG A 256 -12.54 18.98 -9.82
N ALA A 257 -11.55 18.12 -10.03
CA ALA A 257 -11.36 16.89 -9.28
C ALA A 257 -9.84 16.74 -9.03
N PRO A 258 -9.42 16.22 -7.87
CA PRO A 258 -8.02 15.97 -7.58
C PRO A 258 -7.30 15.23 -8.70
N THR A 259 -6.08 15.66 -9.02
CA THR A 259 -5.25 14.97 -10.02
C THR A 259 -4.53 13.78 -9.40
N THR A 260 -4.00 12.87 -10.22
CA THR A 260 -3.15 11.76 -9.74
C THR A 260 -1.97 12.29 -8.93
N GLU A 261 -1.34 13.37 -9.39
CA GLU A 261 -0.21 14.01 -8.69
C GLU A 261 -0.61 14.52 -7.31
N ALA A 262 -1.84 15.00 -7.14
CA ALA A 262 -2.33 15.45 -5.83
C ALA A 262 -2.43 14.28 -4.83
N CYS A 263 -2.94 13.12 -5.25
CA CYS A 263 -2.96 11.92 -4.41
C CYS A 263 -1.53 11.44 -4.10
N LEU A 264 -0.65 11.48 -5.11
CA LEU A 264 0.72 11.00 -5.00
C LEU A 264 1.60 11.85 -4.07
N ARG A 265 1.27 13.11 -3.77
CA ARG A 265 1.95 13.93 -2.74
C ARG A 265 2.19 13.19 -1.43
N CYS A 266 1.20 12.39 -1.00
CA CYS A 266 1.26 11.58 0.21
C CYS A 266 1.47 10.08 -0.09
N HIS A 267 0.88 9.58 -1.18
CA HIS A 267 0.85 8.14 -1.46
C HIS A 267 2.04 7.61 -2.26
N GLU A 268 2.78 8.45 -2.99
CA GLU A 268 3.87 8.04 -3.87
C GLU A 268 4.97 7.26 -3.15
N HIS A 269 5.42 7.77 -2.00
CA HIS A 269 6.41 7.09 -1.19
C HIS A 269 5.94 5.69 -0.78
N SER A 270 4.65 5.52 -0.49
CA SER A 270 4.10 4.20 -0.19
C SER A 270 4.11 3.27 -1.41
N PHE A 271 4.11 3.79 -2.63
CA PHE A 271 4.18 3.01 -3.87
C PHE A 271 5.60 2.80 -4.39
N SER A 272 6.60 3.56 -3.90
CA SER A 272 7.95 3.54 -4.45
C SER A 272 8.58 2.15 -4.46
N ASP A 273 9.43 1.91 -5.46
CA ASP A 273 10.09 0.63 -5.71
C ASP A 273 10.95 0.16 -4.52
N ASP A 274 11.37 1.06 -3.66
CA ASP A 274 12.34 0.85 -2.60
C ASP A 274 11.75 0.87 -1.18
N TYR A 275 10.43 1.06 -1.04
CA TYR A 275 9.81 1.22 0.28
C TYR A 275 8.67 0.22 0.56
N LYS A 276 7.41 0.67 0.51
CA LYS A 276 6.28 -0.04 1.11
C LYS A 276 5.60 -0.99 0.15
N ARG A 277 5.03 -0.55 -0.97
CA ARG A 277 4.26 -1.42 -1.87
C ARG A 277 5.04 -1.87 -3.10
N GLY A 278 6.13 -1.18 -3.47
CA GLY A 278 7.00 -1.56 -4.58
C GLY A 278 6.27 -1.73 -5.90
N THR A 279 5.27 -0.89 -6.14
CA THR A 279 4.41 -0.88 -7.32
C THR A 279 4.01 0.56 -7.67
N PRO A 280 4.95 1.38 -8.16
CA PRO A 280 4.68 2.76 -8.56
C PRO A 280 3.52 2.85 -9.56
N TYR A 281 2.66 3.86 -9.37
CA TYR A 281 1.57 4.14 -10.30
C TYR A 281 2.01 5.20 -11.31
N THR A 282 2.84 4.79 -12.27
CA THR A 282 3.38 5.64 -13.36
C THR A 282 3.13 4.97 -14.72
N PRO A 283 3.10 5.72 -15.83
CA PRO A 283 2.95 5.15 -17.17
C PRO A 283 3.94 4.02 -17.50
N GLU A 284 5.15 4.07 -16.97
CA GLU A 284 6.18 3.05 -17.20
C GLU A 284 5.89 1.75 -16.42
N ASN A 285 5.15 1.86 -15.30
CA ASN A 285 4.96 0.74 -14.39
C ASN A 285 3.53 0.19 -14.32
N ASP A 286 2.50 0.95 -14.69
CA ASP A 286 1.11 0.51 -14.65
C ASP A 286 0.37 0.86 -15.94
N VAL A 287 -0.24 -0.13 -16.59
CA VAL A 287 -0.96 0.07 -17.87
C VAL A 287 -2.18 0.99 -17.75
N HIS A 288 -2.78 1.12 -16.56
CA HIS A 288 -3.88 2.05 -16.35
C HIS A 288 -3.36 3.49 -16.20
N ALA A 289 -2.20 3.66 -15.56
CA ALA A 289 -1.53 4.95 -15.52
C ALA A 289 -1.05 5.37 -16.93
N GLU A 290 -0.54 4.41 -17.72
CA GLU A 290 -0.16 4.62 -19.13
C GLU A 290 -1.36 5.07 -19.97
N ALA A 291 -2.53 4.48 -19.73
CA ALA A 291 -3.79 4.88 -20.35
C ALA A 291 -4.36 6.20 -19.80
N GLY A 292 -3.69 6.86 -18.86
CA GLY A 292 -4.08 8.15 -18.31
C GLY A 292 -5.24 8.10 -17.30
N LEU A 293 -5.52 6.94 -16.70
CA LEU A 293 -6.57 6.84 -15.68
C LEU A 293 -6.12 7.52 -14.38
N GLY A 294 -6.96 8.42 -13.86
CA GLY A 294 -6.75 9.02 -12.55
C GLY A 294 -7.20 8.11 -11.40
N CYS A 295 -6.67 8.30 -10.20
CA CYS A 295 -6.96 7.47 -9.02
C CYS A 295 -8.46 7.30 -8.76
N MET A 296 -9.23 8.40 -8.85
CA MET A 296 -10.69 8.40 -8.60
C MET A 296 -11.52 7.66 -9.66
N THR A 297 -10.91 7.26 -10.79
CA THR A 297 -11.57 6.38 -11.77
C THR A 297 -11.93 5.04 -11.12
N CYS A 298 -11.01 4.52 -10.30
CA CYS A 298 -11.18 3.28 -9.55
C CYS A 298 -11.69 3.55 -8.13
N HIS A 299 -11.07 4.53 -7.46
CA HIS A 299 -11.40 4.94 -6.10
C HIS A 299 -12.59 5.91 -6.10
N VAL A 300 -13.79 5.37 -6.32
CA VAL A 300 -15.05 6.12 -6.28
C VAL A 300 -15.09 6.97 -5.01
N THR A 301 -15.43 8.24 -5.18
CA THR A 301 -15.47 9.22 -4.09
C THR A 301 -16.85 9.83 -4.02
N GLU A 302 -17.43 9.84 -2.82
CA GLU A 302 -18.76 10.39 -2.54
C GLU A 302 -18.73 11.08 -1.18
N HIS A 303 -19.19 12.33 -1.07
CA HIS A 303 -19.12 13.10 0.20
C HIS A 303 -17.72 13.06 0.85
N HIS A 304 -16.68 13.27 0.04
CA HIS A 304 -15.25 13.15 0.40
C HIS A 304 -14.77 11.78 0.91
N ARG A 305 -15.65 10.77 1.03
CA ARG A 305 -15.30 9.39 1.37
C ARG A 305 -14.72 8.70 0.15
N ILE A 306 -13.53 8.10 0.28
CA ILE A 306 -12.81 7.50 -0.83
C ILE A 306 -12.82 5.97 -0.69
N ALA A 307 -13.42 5.27 -1.66
CA ALA A 307 -13.50 3.82 -1.65
C ALA A 307 -12.10 3.20 -1.75
N LYS A 308 -11.66 2.50 -0.69
CA LYS A 308 -10.40 1.75 -0.68
C LYS A 308 -10.51 0.38 -1.40
N GLY A 309 -11.72 -0.19 -1.43
CA GLY A 309 -11.96 -1.57 -1.85
C GLY A 309 -11.91 -2.58 -0.70
N GLN A 310 -12.21 -3.84 -1.02
CA GLN A 310 -12.56 -4.87 -0.03
C GLN A 310 -11.46 -5.90 0.24
N TYR A 311 -10.33 -5.86 -0.48
CA TYR A 311 -9.30 -6.90 -0.41
C TYR A 311 -7.96 -6.42 0.18
N GLU A 312 -7.90 -5.23 0.74
CA GLU A 312 -6.67 -4.70 1.37
C GLU A 312 -6.33 -5.46 2.66
N SER A 313 -5.07 -5.88 2.86
CA SER A 313 -4.59 -6.62 4.04
C SER A 313 -4.10 -5.68 5.14
N ASP A 314 -3.28 -4.69 4.77
CA ASP A 314 -2.51 -3.90 5.71
C ASP A 314 -3.15 -2.57 6.07
N MET A 315 -4.42 -2.32 5.76
CA MET A 315 -5.18 -1.18 6.26
C MET A 315 -6.61 -1.61 6.58
N VAL A 316 -7.03 -1.52 7.85
CA VAL A 316 -8.38 -1.92 8.29
C VAL A 316 -9.41 -0.83 8.05
N ALA A 317 -9.01 0.44 8.21
CA ALA A 317 -9.88 1.58 7.98
C ALA A 317 -10.39 1.61 6.53
N ASN A 318 -11.65 1.96 6.35
CA ASN A 318 -12.27 2.11 5.04
C ASN A 318 -13.45 3.08 5.11
N ASP A 319 -13.39 4.13 4.29
CA ASP A 319 -14.47 5.12 4.17
C ASP A 319 -15.76 4.52 3.59
N MET A 320 -15.62 3.57 2.66
CA MET A 320 -16.74 2.96 1.94
C MET A 320 -16.56 1.44 1.89
N PRO A 321 -16.79 0.73 3.01
CA PRO A 321 -16.46 -0.69 3.12
C PRO A 321 -17.28 -1.59 2.17
N ASP A 322 -18.45 -1.13 1.72
CA ASP A 322 -19.32 -1.87 0.79
C ASP A 322 -19.05 -1.59 -0.68
N VAL A 323 -18.18 -0.63 -0.99
CA VAL A 323 -17.80 -0.32 -2.37
C VAL A 323 -16.60 -1.17 -2.78
N ALA A 324 -16.84 -2.07 -3.74
CA ALA A 324 -15.79 -2.87 -4.34
C ALA A 324 -14.96 -2.04 -5.33
N VAL A 325 -13.64 -2.20 -5.27
CA VAL A 325 -12.69 -1.68 -6.27
C VAL A 325 -12.07 -2.91 -6.93
N THR A 326 -12.56 -3.26 -8.13
CA THR A 326 -12.22 -4.51 -8.82
C THR A 326 -11.96 -4.29 -10.31
N CYS A 327 -11.15 -5.18 -10.90
CA CYS A 327 -10.87 -5.18 -12.33
C CYS A 327 -12.14 -5.44 -13.18
N THR A 328 -13.07 -6.23 -12.63
CA THR A 328 -14.27 -6.72 -13.33
C THR A 328 -15.27 -5.61 -13.67
N ARG A 329 -15.20 -4.46 -13.00
CA ARG A 329 -16.03 -3.28 -13.32
C ARG A 329 -15.79 -2.76 -14.76
N CYS A 330 -14.57 -2.91 -15.27
CA CYS A 330 -14.21 -2.49 -16.63
C CYS A 330 -13.96 -3.68 -17.57
N HIS A 331 -13.44 -4.79 -17.04
CA HIS A 331 -13.01 -5.95 -17.85
C HIS A 331 -14.03 -7.10 -17.90
N GLY A 332 -15.06 -7.09 -17.04
CA GLY A 332 -15.96 -8.23 -16.84
C GLY A 332 -15.28 -9.41 -16.12
N ASP A 333 -16.04 -10.48 -15.90
CA ASP A 333 -15.56 -11.66 -15.16
C ASP A 333 -14.78 -12.65 -16.03
N THR A 334 -14.94 -12.59 -17.35
CA THR A 334 -14.28 -13.48 -18.32
C THR A 334 -13.56 -12.68 -19.41
N PRO A 335 -12.50 -11.93 -19.07
CA PRO A 335 -11.88 -10.97 -20.00
C PRO A 335 -11.01 -11.62 -21.09
N HIS A 336 -10.64 -12.90 -20.95
CA HIS A 336 -9.72 -13.54 -21.89
C HIS A 336 -10.44 -14.09 -23.12
N GLY A 337 -9.84 -13.85 -24.30
CA GLY A 337 -10.24 -14.42 -25.58
C GLY A 337 -9.18 -15.36 -26.18
N GLY A 338 -9.49 -15.97 -27.33
CA GLY A 338 -8.58 -16.86 -28.07
C GLY A 338 -8.58 -18.31 -27.58
N GLU A 339 -7.64 -19.12 -28.08
CA GLU A 339 -7.62 -20.59 -27.90
C GLU A 339 -7.54 -21.05 -26.43
N ARG A 340 -7.03 -20.20 -25.52
CA ARG A 340 -6.87 -20.52 -24.09
C ARG A 340 -7.86 -19.76 -23.19
N ALA A 341 -8.85 -19.08 -23.78
CA ALA A 341 -9.83 -18.25 -23.05
C ALA A 341 -10.48 -19.01 -21.90
N ASP A 342 -11.07 -20.17 -22.17
CA ASP A 342 -11.80 -20.97 -21.18
C ASP A 342 -10.92 -21.35 -19.99
N ALA A 343 -9.69 -21.78 -20.27
CA ALA A 343 -8.73 -22.14 -19.23
C ALA A 343 -8.35 -20.91 -18.38
N LEU A 344 -8.04 -19.76 -18.99
CA LEU A 344 -7.66 -18.55 -18.26
C LEU A 344 -8.84 -17.96 -17.46
N ASN A 345 -10.04 -17.95 -18.03
CA ASN A 345 -11.26 -17.49 -17.36
C ASN A 345 -11.64 -18.42 -16.19
N LEU A 346 -11.40 -19.73 -16.29
CA LEU A 346 -11.58 -20.65 -15.16
C LEU A 346 -10.65 -20.32 -13.98
N HIS A 347 -9.43 -19.85 -14.25
CA HIS A 347 -8.51 -19.45 -13.18
C HIS A 347 -9.03 -18.26 -12.37
N ALA A 348 -9.84 -17.37 -12.93
CA ALA A 348 -10.40 -16.23 -12.21
C ALA A 348 -11.33 -16.63 -11.04
N GLY A 349 -11.79 -17.89 -11.02
CA GLY A 349 -12.52 -18.47 -9.88
C GLY A 349 -11.64 -18.71 -8.65
N VAL A 350 -10.33 -18.85 -8.82
CA VAL A 350 -9.37 -19.21 -7.77
C VAL A 350 -8.27 -18.16 -7.59
N LEU A 351 -7.86 -17.49 -8.67
CA LEU A 351 -6.83 -16.46 -8.69
C LEU A 351 -7.49 -15.09 -8.85
N ALA A 352 -7.07 -14.12 -8.04
CA ALA A 352 -7.36 -12.71 -8.31
C ALA A 352 -6.66 -12.26 -9.61
N CYS A 353 -7.24 -11.32 -10.36
CA CYS A 353 -6.62 -10.82 -11.59
C CYS A 353 -5.20 -10.29 -11.33
N GLN A 354 -5.01 -9.63 -10.19
CA GLN A 354 -3.72 -9.11 -9.71
C GLN A 354 -2.64 -10.20 -9.66
N THR A 355 -2.99 -11.44 -9.30
CA THR A 355 -2.04 -12.56 -9.17
C THR A 355 -1.33 -12.85 -10.48
N CYS A 356 -2.05 -12.75 -11.60
CA CYS A 356 -1.47 -12.94 -12.92
C CYS A 356 -0.88 -11.64 -13.47
N HIS A 357 -1.54 -10.51 -13.24
CA HIS A 357 -1.22 -9.24 -13.91
C HIS A 357 -0.29 -8.31 -13.13
N ILE A 358 0.13 -8.65 -11.91
CA ILE A 358 1.19 -7.93 -11.17
C ILE A 358 2.34 -8.92 -10.90
N PRO A 359 3.16 -9.22 -11.91
CA PRO A 359 4.12 -10.32 -11.86
C PRO A 359 5.33 -10.04 -10.98
N GLN A 360 5.60 -8.77 -10.67
CA GLN A 360 6.76 -8.33 -9.91
C GLN A 360 6.36 -7.25 -8.91
N VAL A 361 7.01 -7.32 -7.75
CA VAL A 361 6.97 -6.32 -6.70
C VAL A 361 8.39 -6.05 -6.22
N SER A 362 8.57 -4.92 -5.55
CA SER A 362 9.80 -4.60 -4.84
C SER A 362 9.53 -4.02 -3.45
N GLY A 363 10.56 -3.48 -2.80
CA GLY A 363 10.46 -2.88 -1.46
C GLY A 363 11.06 -3.71 -0.34
N ILE A 364 10.85 -3.24 0.89
CA ILE A 364 11.49 -3.73 2.12
C ILE A 364 10.83 -5.02 2.59
N VAL A 365 11.55 -6.13 2.65
CA VAL A 365 11.01 -7.45 3.10
C VAL A 365 11.37 -7.84 4.53
N TYR A 366 12.33 -7.13 5.13
CA TYR A 366 12.83 -7.38 6.48
C TYR A 366 13.19 -6.06 7.15
N GLU A 367 12.85 -5.89 8.43
CA GLU A 367 13.21 -4.72 9.26
C GLU A 367 13.52 -5.18 10.71
N ASP A 368 14.64 -4.74 11.30
CA ASP A 368 14.99 -5.03 12.70
C ASP A 368 15.21 -3.74 13.49
N TRP A 369 14.18 -3.30 14.21
CA TRP A 369 14.21 -2.07 15.00
C TRP A 369 15.06 -2.19 16.27
N GLY A 370 15.38 -3.40 16.71
CA GLY A 370 16.25 -3.65 17.86
C GLY A 370 17.73 -3.41 17.60
N LYS A 371 18.13 -3.33 16.32
CA LYS A 371 19.55 -3.21 15.92
C LYS A 371 19.76 -2.05 14.95
N PRO A 372 19.84 -0.80 15.46
CA PRO A 372 20.21 0.34 14.64
C PRO A 372 21.62 0.13 14.08
N ILE A 373 21.80 0.27 12.76
CA ILE A 373 23.11 0.24 12.10
C ILE A 373 23.35 1.60 11.45
N ARG A 374 24.58 2.11 11.53
CA ARG A 374 24.92 3.41 10.96
C ARG A 374 25.07 3.35 9.44
N ASP A 375 24.45 4.30 8.74
CA ASP A 375 24.70 4.68 7.36
C ASP A 375 25.90 5.64 7.32
N ASP A 376 27.01 5.14 6.83
CA ASP A 376 28.30 5.83 6.81
C ASP A 376 28.34 7.00 5.80
N ILE A 377 27.45 7.01 4.81
CA ILE A 377 27.40 8.05 3.77
C ILE A 377 26.82 9.35 4.32
N HIS A 378 25.89 9.26 5.28
CA HIS A 378 25.14 10.40 5.81
C HIS A 378 25.20 10.55 7.33
N GLY A 379 25.85 9.61 8.04
CA GLY A 379 26.07 9.66 9.49
C GLY A 379 24.83 9.39 10.36
N LYS A 380 23.88 8.58 9.89
CA LYS A 380 22.60 8.28 10.59
C LYS A 380 22.49 6.82 11.00
N TYR A 381 21.66 6.49 11.98
CA TYR A 381 21.43 5.09 12.41
C TYR A 381 20.08 4.55 11.91
N SER A 382 20.11 3.50 11.08
CA SER A 382 19.08 2.46 10.94
C SER A 382 19.57 1.44 9.90
N ALA A 383 19.57 0.14 10.24
CA ALA A 383 20.03 -0.87 9.29
C ALA A 383 19.21 -0.93 8.00
N LEU A 384 17.94 -0.53 8.06
CA LEU A 384 16.98 -0.81 7.00
C LEU A 384 16.03 0.39 6.71
N SER A 385 15.98 1.43 7.57
CA SER A 385 15.29 2.70 7.30
C SER A 385 16.18 3.70 6.52
N ARG A 386 16.51 3.36 5.27
CA ARG A 386 17.10 4.34 4.33
C ARG A 386 15.98 5.04 3.54
N TYR A 387 16.27 6.25 3.07
CA TYR A 387 15.44 7.48 3.04
C TYR A 387 14.16 7.60 2.17
N ASP A 388 13.06 8.00 2.82
CA ASP A 388 11.73 8.27 2.23
C ASP A 388 11.73 9.12 0.93
N HIS A 389 11.59 8.50 -0.25
CA HIS A 389 11.47 9.22 -1.54
C HIS A 389 10.10 9.89 -1.67
N ILE A 390 10.05 11.22 -1.47
CA ILE A 390 8.94 12.08 -1.90
C ILE A 390 9.46 12.98 -3.04
N PRO A 391 9.13 12.69 -4.31
CA PRO A 391 9.56 13.43 -5.51
C PRO A 391 9.39 14.93 -5.49
N ALA A 392 8.39 15.41 -4.76
CA ALA A 392 8.20 16.83 -4.54
C ALA A 392 9.30 17.49 -3.67
N ILE A 393 10.25 16.71 -3.14
CA ILE A 393 11.43 17.17 -2.39
C ILE A 393 12.70 16.60 -3.02
N PRO A 394 13.40 17.35 -3.88
CA PRO A 394 14.67 16.93 -4.47
C PRO A 394 15.71 16.56 -3.41
N GLY A 395 16.33 15.37 -3.54
CA GLY A 395 17.41 14.89 -2.66
C GLY A 395 17.04 13.79 -1.66
N ALA A 396 15.81 13.28 -1.71
CA ALA A 396 15.39 12.13 -0.93
C ALA A 396 15.69 10.83 -1.69
N TYR A 397 16.81 10.16 -1.38
CA TYR A 397 17.23 8.91 -2.04
C TYR A 397 17.56 7.80 -1.05
N VAL A 398 16.93 6.63 -1.21
CA VAL A 398 17.29 5.36 -0.57
C VAL A 398 18.33 4.62 -1.43
N PRO A 399 19.41 4.10 -0.84
CA PRO A 399 19.97 2.85 -1.34
C PRO A 399 20.05 1.81 -0.21
N THR A 400 19.30 0.69 -0.29
CA THR A 400 19.48 -0.49 0.60
C THR A 400 19.96 -1.72 -0.18
N ASP A 401 20.55 -2.66 0.55
CA ASP A 401 21.07 -3.96 0.10
C ASP A 401 20.04 -5.11 0.23
N THR A 402 18.82 -4.84 0.68
CA THR A 402 17.74 -5.85 0.87
C THR A 402 16.38 -5.46 0.29
N ILE A 403 16.34 -4.50 -0.64
CA ILE A 403 15.22 -4.35 -1.57
C ILE A 403 15.18 -5.59 -2.45
N ARG A 404 14.09 -6.36 -2.36
CA ARG A 404 13.91 -7.54 -3.21
C ARG A 404 12.97 -7.21 -4.35
N LYS A 405 13.50 -7.05 -5.56
CA LYS A 405 12.69 -7.13 -6.77
C LYS A 405 12.45 -8.59 -7.12
N GLY A 406 11.20 -9.02 -7.17
CA GLY A 406 10.87 -10.41 -7.42
C GLY A 406 9.38 -10.65 -7.53
N HIS A 407 8.99 -11.91 -7.58
CA HIS A 407 7.59 -12.28 -7.55
C HIS A 407 6.98 -11.98 -6.17
N PRO A 408 5.72 -11.54 -6.11
CA PRO A 408 5.02 -11.38 -4.84
C PRO A 408 4.86 -12.72 -4.14
N SER A 409 4.60 -12.67 -2.83
CA SER A 409 4.04 -13.80 -2.11
C SER A 409 2.55 -13.94 -2.45
N TYR A 410 2.00 -15.13 -2.29
CA TYR A 410 0.60 -15.39 -2.63
C TYR A 410 -0.14 -15.91 -1.42
N ILE A 411 -1.28 -15.30 -1.10
CA ILE A 411 -2.12 -15.71 0.03
C ILE A 411 -3.58 -15.78 -0.39
N TRP A 412 -4.37 -16.60 0.31
CA TRP A 412 -5.81 -16.57 0.18
C TRP A 412 -6.38 -15.30 0.81
N ARG A 413 -7.32 -14.66 0.13
CA ARG A 413 -8.11 -13.54 0.64
C ARG A 413 -9.56 -13.68 0.22
N VAL A 414 -10.45 -13.23 1.09
CA VAL A 414 -11.87 -13.02 0.82
C VAL A 414 -12.20 -11.54 1.01
N ALA A 415 -13.28 -11.07 0.41
CA ALA A 415 -13.72 -9.68 0.53
C ALA A 415 -14.01 -9.35 2.01
N ASN A 416 -13.57 -8.19 2.48
CA ASN A 416 -13.89 -7.68 3.81
C ASN A 416 -15.33 -7.17 3.88
N ARG A 417 -16.26 -8.13 3.97
CA ARG A 417 -17.69 -7.94 4.14
C ARG A 417 -18.11 -8.14 5.60
N GLY A 418 -19.30 -7.64 5.93
CA GLY A 418 -19.93 -7.74 7.25
C GLY A 418 -20.16 -9.17 7.77
N ASP A 419 -20.00 -10.19 6.94
CA ASP A 419 -20.19 -11.61 7.24
C ASP A 419 -18.89 -12.43 7.14
N SER A 420 -17.80 -11.82 6.66
CA SER A 420 -16.58 -12.52 6.26
C SER A 420 -15.52 -12.49 7.37
N LYS A 421 -15.64 -13.40 8.34
CA LYS A 421 -14.74 -13.49 9.51
C LYS A 421 -13.25 -13.72 9.17
N ASP A 422 -12.98 -14.28 8.00
CA ASP A 422 -11.64 -14.61 7.52
C ASP A 422 -11.04 -13.53 6.60
N ALA A 423 -11.62 -12.33 6.51
CA ALA A 423 -11.20 -11.34 5.52
C ALA A 423 -9.98 -10.51 5.91
N GLN A 424 -9.84 -10.21 7.21
CA GLN A 424 -8.81 -9.32 7.70
C GLN A 424 -8.43 -9.63 9.16
N SER A 425 -7.15 -9.46 9.48
CA SER A 425 -6.63 -9.47 10.85
C SER A 425 -6.02 -8.13 11.22
N TRP A 426 -5.96 -7.85 12.52
CA TRP A 426 -5.35 -6.62 13.03
C TRP A 426 -3.87 -6.46 12.63
N MET A 427 -3.11 -7.54 12.61
CA MET A 427 -1.67 -7.53 12.26
C MET A 427 -1.39 -7.78 10.77
N ALA A 428 -2.41 -7.71 9.89
CA ALA A 428 -2.27 -7.96 8.46
C ALA A 428 -1.73 -9.36 8.09
N ASN A 429 -1.96 -10.35 8.96
CA ASN A 429 -1.73 -11.77 8.68
C ASN A 429 -2.80 -12.32 7.72
N ALA A 430 -2.46 -13.38 7.00
CA ALA A 430 -3.42 -14.12 6.19
C ALA A 430 -4.42 -14.85 7.10
N THR A 431 -5.70 -14.62 6.85
CA THR A 431 -6.81 -15.18 7.64
C THR A 431 -7.65 -16.19 6.84
N ALA A 432 -7.78 -15.96 5.53
CA ALA A 432 -8.46 -16.90 4.64
C ALA A 432 -7.56 -18.08 4.27
N SER A 433 -8.18 -19.18 3.86
CA SER A 433 -7.50 -20.39 3.39
C SER A 433 -8.19 -20.97 2.15
N ILE A 434 -7.64 -22.07 1.61
CA ILE A 434 -8.28 -22.84 0.54
C ILE A 434 -9.69 -23.34 0.89
N LYS A 435 -10.05 -23.39 2.18
CA LYS A 435 -11.38 -23.81 2.66
C LYS A 435 -12.35 -22.64 2.83
N THR A 436 -11.86 -21.40 2.78
CA THR A 436 -12.69 -20.21 2.95
C THR A 436 -13.52 -20.00 1.69
N GLU A 437 -14.84 -19.99 1.84
CA GLU A 437 -15.76 -19.79 0.71
C GLU A 437 -15.54 -18.43 0.04
N GLY A 438 -15.51 -18.42 -1.29
CA GLY A 438 -15.29 -17.20 -2.08
C GLY A 438 -13.88 -16.63 -2.00
N ALA A 439 -12.95 -17.27 -1.29
CA ALA A 439 -11.56 -16.84 -1.24
C ALA A 439 -10.86 -17.07 -2.59
N ARG A 440 -9.99 -16.13 -2.95
CA ARG A 440 -9.09 -16.22 -4.10
C ARG A 440 -7.67 -15.96 -3.65
N ILE A 441 -6.70 -16.40 -4.44
CA ILE A 441 -5.28 -16.16 -4.21
C ILE A 441 -4.95 -14.76 -4.74
N PHE A 442 -4.42 -13.90 -3.86
CA PHE A 442 -3.96 -12.54 -4.17
C PHE A 442 -2.45 -12.43 -4.04
N PRO A 443 -1.80 -11.55 -4.84
CA PRO A 443 -0.42 -11.20 -4.61
C PRO A 443 -0.33 -10.24 -3.43
N VAL A 444 0.65 -10.48 -2.59
CA VAL A 444 0.99 -9.63 -1.45
C VAL A 444 2.49 -9.55 -1.33
N ARG A 445 2.95 -8.51 -0.66
CA ARG A 445 4.33 -8.42 -0.22
C ARG A 445 4.42 -8.88 1.22
N GLY A 446 5.17 -9.95 1.46
CA GLY A 446 5.53 -10.37 2.81
C GLY A 446 6.51 -9.40 3.46
N LEU A 447 6.37 -9.23 4.77
CA LEU A 447 7.24 -8.42 5.60
C LEU A 447 7.50 -9.14 6.92
N THR A 448 8.75 -9.52 7.15
CA THR A 448 9.22 -10.06 8.43
C THR A 448 9.82 -8.94 9.24
N GLN A 449 9.50 -8.86 10.54
CA GLN A 449 9.91 -7.71 11.34
C GLN A 449 10.28 -8.07 12.74
N VAL A 450 11.33 -7.43 13.24
CA VAL A 450 11.70 -7.42 14.64
C VAL A 450 11.32 -6.06 15.22
N MET A 451 10.30 -6.06 16.08
CA MET A 451 9.72 -4.86 16.70
C MET A 451 10.10 -4.76 18.18
N LEU A 452 9.82 -3.61 18.78
CA LEU A 452 10.20 -3.30 20.16
C LEU A 452 9.02 -3.55 21.09
N PHE A 453 9.27 -4.20 22.22
CA PHE A 453 8.25 -4.62 23.17
C PHE A 453 8.66 -4.37 24.60
N ASP A 454 7.70 -4.10 25.47
CA ASP A 454 7.88 -4.03 26.92
C ASP A 454 8.06 -5.44 27.49
N LYS A 455 9.05 -5.61 28.36
CA LYS A 455 9.33 -6.91 28.99
C LYS A 455 8.33 -7.29 30.09
N LYS A 456 7.63 -6.30 30.65
CA LYS A 456 6.80 -6.46 31.85
C LYS A 456 5.33 -6.26 31.55
N LEU A 457 5.01 -5.30 30.67
CA LEU A 457 3.63 -4.97 30.32
C LEU A 457 3.14 -5.81 29.15
N LYS A 458 1.83 -6.06 29.12
CA LYS A 458 1.12 -6.73 28.04
C LYS A 458 0.32 -5.72 27.24
N MET A 459 0.03 -6.04 25.98
CA MET A 459 -0.89 -5.22 25.17
C MET A 459 -2.23 -5.00 25.87
N SER A 460 -2.71 -6.00 26.61
CA SER A 460 -3.98 -5.94 27.36
C SER A 460 -3.96 -5.01 28.58
N ASP A 461 -2.79 -4.52 28.98
CA ASP A 461 -2.63 -3.51 30.04
C ASP A 461 -2.77 -2.08 29.48
N ALA A 462 -2.72 -1.91 28.15
CA ALA A 462 -2.89 -0.60 27.54
C ALA A 462 -4.35 -0.10 27.62
N PRO A 463 -4.56 1.21 27.81
CA PRO A 463 -5.89 1.81 27.78
C PRO A 463 -6.67 1.44 26.51
N GLY A 464 -7.91 0.96 26.69
CA GLY A 464 -8.76 0.53 25.57
C GLY A 464 -8.45 -0.85 24.99
N MET A 465 -7.40 -1.53 25.45
CA MET A 465 -6.96 -2.85 24.94
C MET A 465 -7.36 -4.04 25.81
N GLY A 466 -8.21 -3.81 26.81
CA GLY A 466 -8.63 -4.85 27.77
C GLY A 466 -9.30 -6.06 27.10
N PHE A 467 -9.94 -5.87 25.94
CA PHE A 467 -10.56 -6.96 25.16
C PHE A 467 -9.56 -8.04 24.71
N LEU A 468 -8.25 -7.74 24.68
CA LEU A 468 -7.23 -8.71 24.30
C LEU A 468 -7.06 -9.83 25.34
N LYS A 469 -7.51 -9.64 26.58
CA LYS A 469 -7.46 -10.67 27.64
C LYS A 469 -8.24 -11.92 27.27
N ASP A 470 -9.29 -11.76 26.47
CA ASP A 470 -10.19 -12.84 26.07
C ASP A 470 -9.70 -13.57 24.80
N ASN A 471 -8.64 -13.06 24.15
CA ASN A 471 -8.05 -13.68 22.97
C ASN A 471 -6.82 -14.53 23.37
N PRO A 472 -6.87 -15.87 23.29
CA PRO A 472 -5.76 -16.73 23.73
C PRO A 472 -4.42 -16.44 23.04
N GLN A 473 -4.43 -15.95 21.79
CA GLN A 473 -3.22 -15.61 21.05
C GLN A 473 -2.62 -14.27 21.49
N MET A 474 -3.44 -13.36 22.02
CA MET A 474 -3.04 -11.97 22.31
C MET A 474 -3.03 -11.63 23.80
N ALA A 475 -3.64 -12.44 24.66
CA ALA A 475 -3.81 -12.18 26.09
C ALA A 475 -2.47 -11.96 26.81
N ASN A 476 -1.43 -12.67 26.36
CA ASN A 476 -0.07 -12.57 26.88
C ASN A 476 0.90 -11.90 25.92
N PHE A 477 0.40 -11.26 24.87
CA PHE A 477 1.27 -10.57 23.91
C PHE A 477 1.89 -9.34 24.60
N PRO A 478 3.22 -9.19 24.56
CA PRO A 478 3.90 -8.09 25.24
C PRO A 478 3.49 -6.76 24.63
N LEU A 479 3.46 -5.70 25.44
CA LEU A 479 3.08 -4.35 24.98
C LEU A 479 4.07 -3.89 23.91
N LEU A 480 3.55 -3.56 22.73
CA LEU A 480 4.34 -3.00 21.65
C LEU A 480 4.74 -1.55 22.01
N LEU A 481 6.01 -1.21 21.80
CA LEU A 481 6.60 0.07 22.15
C LEU A 481 6.94 0.86 20.88
N ALA A 482 6.41 2.08 20.80
CA ALA A 482 6.60 2.95 19.65
C ALA A 482 7.80 3.90 19.88
N PRO A 483 8.98 3.67 19.29
CA PRO A 483 10.11 4.59 19.33
C PRO A 483 9.81 5.88 18.56
N ASN A 484 10.31 7.00 19.06
CA ASN A 484 10.38 8.24 18.29
C ASN A 484 11.50 8.13 17.24
N ARG A 485 11.14 8.27 15.96
CA ARG A 485 12.05 8.12 14.82
C ARG A 485 13.10 9.22 14.72
N GLU A 486 12.81 10.42 15.20
CA GLU A 486 13.81 11.50 15.22
C GLU A 486 14.96 11.15 16.16
N VAL A 487 14.64 10.70 17.38
CA VAL A 487 15.66 10.22 18.33
C VAL A 487 16.35 8.98 17.78
N TYR A 488 15.59 7.97 17.35
CA TYR A 488 16.15 6.72 16.81
C TYR A 488 17.17 6.97 15.69
N ASN A 489 16.79 7.77 14.69
CA ASN A 489 17.61 7.99 13.50
C ASN A 489 18.85 8.87 13.78
N SER A 490 18.75 9.78 14.77
CA SER A 490 19.84 10.71 15.10
C SER A 490 20.85 10.14 16.08
N THR A 491 20.42 9.29 17.02
CA THR A 491 21.28 8.78 18.10
C THR A 491 21.63 7.31 17.96
N GLY A 492 20.76 6.49 17.35
CA GLY A 492 20.85 5.04 17.41
C GLY A 492 20.58 4.46 18.81
N ASP A 493 20.15 5.26 19.79
CA ASP A 493 19.79 4.79 21.13
C ASP A 493 18.31 4.37 21.14
N VAL A 494 18.09 3.05 21.09
CA VAL A 494 16.76 2.45 21.07
C VAL A 494 15.97 2.79 22.34
N LYS A 495 16.62 2.79 23.51
CA LYS A 495 15.92 3.06 24.78
C LYS A 495 15.50 4.53 24.84
N ALA A 496 16.39 5.45 24.49
CA ALA A 496 16.06 6.88 24.43
C ALA A 496 14.94 7.16 23.41
N ALA A 497 14.94 6.45 22.28
CA ALA A 497 13.87 6.55 21.29
C ALA A 497 12.52 6.07 21.84
N ILE A 498 12.49 4.95 22.57
CA ILE A 498 11.28 4.46 23.27
C ILE A 498 10.83 5.49 24.32
N ASP A 499 11.75 6.00 25.16
CA ASP A 499 11.44 7.00 26.20
C ASP A 499 10.74 8.22 25.57
N ALA A 500 11.25 8.70 24.43
CA ALA A 500 10.66 9.83 23.71
C ALA A 500 9.31 9.47 23.04
N GLY A 501 9.21 8.30 22.41
CA GLY A 501 8.04 7.89 21.63
C GLY A 501 6.85 7.42 22.48
N MET A 502 7.10 6.93 23.70
CA MET A 502 6.06 6.55 24.65
C MET A 502 5.50 7.73 25.44
N LYS A 503 6.19 8.88 25.46
CA LYS A 503 5.76 10.08 26.20
C LYS A 503 4.34 10.57 25.88
N PRO A 504 3.86 10.60 24.62
CA PRO A 504 2.49 10.99 24.30
C PRO A 504 1.42 10.09 24.96
N TYR A 505 1.76 8.84 25.25
CA TYR A 505 0.87 7.86 25.85
C TYR A 505 0.69 8.03 27.36
N GLU A 506 1.60 8.75 28.03
CA GLU A 506 1.48 9.05 29.47
C GLU A 506 0.23 9.88 29.77
N ALA A 507 -0.17 10.76 28.84
CA ALA A 507 -1.41 11.53 28.93
C ALA A 507 -2.68 10.63 28.89
N TRP A 508 -2.55 9.39 28.40
CA TRP A 508 -3.60 8.38 28.40
C TRP A 508 -3.44 7.38 29.56
N GLY A 509 -2.50 7.63 30.48
CA GLY A 509 -2.23 6.78 31.64
C GLY A 509 -1.37 5.56 31.33
N LEU A 510 -0.78 5.47 30.14
CA LEU A 510 0.14 4.39 29.77
C LEU A 510 1.58 4.83 29.99
N LYS A 511 2.22 4.24 30.99
CA LYS A 511 3.65 4.41 31.25
C LYS A 511 4.35 3.06 31.07
N TRP A 512 5.32 3.02 30.16
CA TRP A 512 6.11 1.81 29.91
C TRP A 512 7.06 1.51 31.07
N SER A 513 7.52 0.26 31.19
CA SER A 513 8.20 -0.24 32.39
C SER A 513 9.66 0.21 32.53
N GLY A 514 10.24 0.79 31.48
CA GLY A 514 11.66 1.10 31.38
C GLY A 514 12.51 -0.07 30.86
N GLU A 515 11.92 -1.26 30.68
CA GLU A 515 12.59 -2.45 30.19
C GLU A 515 12.00 -2.93 28.86
N TRP A 516 12.84 -3.03 27.84
CA TRP A 516 12.42 -3.42 26.49
C TRP A 516 13.13 -4.67 26.00
N MET A 517 12.53 -5.32 25.01
CA MET A 517 13.10 -6.38 24.20
C MET A 517 12.77 -6.18 22.72
N ALA A 518 13.60 -6.75 21.85
CA ALA A 518 13.30 -6.89 20.44
C ALA A 518 12.80 -8.32 20.18
N MET A 519 11.71 -8.45 19.44
CA MET A 519 11.11 -9.75 19.12
C MET A 519 10.60 -9.74 17.68
N GLU A 520 10.81 -10.86 16.96
CA GLU A 520 10.14 -11.06 15.68
C GLU A 520 8.62 -11.13 15.89
N VAL A 521 7.87 -10.29 15.19
CA VAL A 521 6.40 -10.33 15.25
C VAL A 521 5.94 -11.70 14.74
N PRO A 522 5.11 -12.45 15.49
CA PRO A 522 4.69 -13.77 15.04
C PRO A 522 3.93 -13.73 13.71
N GLY A 523 4.46 -14.47 12.74
CA GLY A 523 3.90 -14.56 11.39
C GLY A 523 4.47 -13.53 10.43
N THR A 524 4.13 -13.68 9.14
CA THR A 524 4.48 -12.70 8.11
C THR A 524 3.33 -11.74 7.92
N SER A 525 3.56 -10.46 8.19
CA SER A 525 2.61 -9.40 7.84
C SER A 525 2.59 -9.22 6.33
N TYR A 526 1.40 -9.09 5.76
CA TYR A 526 1.23 -8.96 4.32
C TYR A 526 0.74 -7.57 3.94
N ILE A 527 1.45 -6.92 3.02
CA ILE A 527 1.03 -5.66 2.41
C ILE A 527 0.40 -5.96 1.06
N SER A 528 -0.78 -5.40 0.82
CA SER A 528 -1.52 -5.68 -0.41
C SER A 528 -0.90 -4.98 -1.61
N VAL A 529 -1.00 -5.65 -2.75
CA VAL A 529 -0.44 -5.21 -4.03
C VAL A 529 -1.57 -5.13 -5.04
N ASN A 530 -1.89 -3.91 -5.46
CA ASN A 530 -3.06 -3.62 -6.32
C ASN A 530 -2.74 -2.73 -7.53
N HIS A 531 -1.50 -2.23 -7.63
CA HIS A 531 -1.00 -1.41 -8.74
C HIS A 531 0.24 -2.08 -9.35
N GLY A 532 0.81 -1.50 -10.41
CA GLY A 532 1.88 -2.10 -11.19
C GLY A 532 1.35 -3.14 -12.18
N VAL A 533 0.09 -2.97 -12.60
CA VAL A 533 -0.59 -3.91 -13.49
C VAL A 533 0.08 -3.90 -14.87
N LYS A 534 0.32 -5.09 -15.41
CA LYS A 534 0.88 -5.33 -16.74
C LYS A 534 -0.16 -5.94 -17.66
N ASN A 535 -0.08 -5.56 -18.94
CA ASN A 535 -0.95 -6.11 -19.99
C ASN A 535 -0.76 -7.63 -20.13
N ALA A 536 0.50 -8.07 -20.17
CA ALA A 536 0.83 -9.49 -20.17
C ALA A 536 0.82 -10.06 -18.75
N GLY A 537 -0.08 -11.00 -18.49
CA GLY A 537 -0.09 -11.78 -17.26
C GLY A 537 0.97 -12.89 -17.22
N LEU A 538 1.14 -13.50 -16.05
CA LEU A 538 2.01 -14.66 -15.87
C LEU A 538 1.63 -15.82 -16.81
N PRO A 539 2.60 -16.41 -17.55
CA PRO A 539 2.32 -17.58 -18.39
C PRO A 539 2.10 -18.83 -17.54
N CYS A 540 1.45 -19.86 -18.09
CA CYS A 540 1.13 -21.12 -17.40
C CYS A 540 2.35 -21.72 -16.66
N LYS A 541 3.50 -21.79 -17.34
CA LYS A 541 4.76 -22.31 -16.78
C LYS A 541 5.31 -21.54 -15.57
N ALA A 542 4.89 -20.29 -15.36
CA ALA A 542 5.29 -19.51 -14.20
C ALA A 542 4.68 -20.10 -12.92
N CYS A 543 3.49 -20.70 -12.98
CA CYS A 543 2.83 -21.34 -11.83
C CYS A 543 2.90 -22.87 -11.90
N HIS A 544 2.83 -23.43 -13.11
CA HIS A 544 2.82 -24.85 -13.40
C HIS A 544 4.20 -25.36 -13.76
N SER A 545 5.13 -25.25 -12.81
CA SER A 545 6.47 -25.84 -12.92
C SER A 545 7.00 -26.20 -11.54
N ARG A 546 8.06 -27.02 -11.49
CA ARG A 546 8.69 -27.41 -10.21
C ARG A 546 9.16 -26.22 -9.40
N ASP A 547 9.72 -25.22 -10.08
CA ASP A 547 10.22 -23.97 -9.50
C ASP A 547 9.27 -22.79 -9.77
N GLY A 548 7.96 -23.08 -9.90
CA GLY A 548 6.93 -22.08 -10.15
C GLY A 548 6.79 -21.10 -8.99
N VAL A 549 6.20 -19.93 -9.26
CA VAL A 549 6.04 -18.82 -8.31
C VAL A 549 5.09 -19.14 -7.15
N MET A 550 4.26 -20.18 -7.30
CA MET A 550 3.25 -20.57 -6.32
C MET A 550 3.77 -21.65 -5.37
N ASP A 551 3.82 -21.32 -4.08
CA ASP A 551 3.97 -22.33 -3.03
C ASP A 551 2.61 -22.95 -2.68
N TYR A 552 2.20 -23.95 -3.46
CA TYR A 552 0.94 -24.66 -3.24
C TYR A 552 0.84 -25.32 -1.86
N THR A 553 1.96 -25.75 -1.28
CA THR A 553 1.95 -26.35 0.07
C THR A 553 1.66 -25.29 1.12
N ALA A 554 2.30 -24.12 1.05
CA ALA A 554 2.00 -22.99 1.92
C ALA A 554 0.56 -22.46 1.72
N LEU A 555 0.00 -22.60 0.51
CA LEU A 555 -1.40 -22.28 0.21
C LEU A 555 -2.40 -23.35 0.69
N GLY A 556 -1.94 -24.43 1.32
CA GLY A 556 -2.79 -25.45 1.94
C GLY A 556 -3.28 -26.55 0.99
N TYR A 557 -2.71 -26.68 -0.21
CA TYR A 557 -2.94 -27.84 -1.07
C TYR A 557 -2.23 -29.09 -0.49
N THR A 558 -2.83 -30.27 -0.69
CA THR A 558 -2.16 -31.52 -0.32
C THR A 558 -0.91 -31.74 -1.16
N THR A 559 0.02 -32.57 -0.68
CA THR A 559 1.25 -32.91 -1.43
C THR A 559 0.93 -33.41 -2.84
N GLU A 560 -0.05 -34.31 -2.98
CA GLU A 560 -0.48 -34.84 -4.28
C GLU A 560 -1.06 -33.74 -5.20
N GLN A 561 -1.89 -32.84 -4.66
CA GLN A 561 -2.43 -31.72 -5.42
C GLN A 561 -1.31 -30.76 -5.86
N ALA A 562 -0.38 -30.43 -4.96
CA ALA A 562 0.76 -29.57 -5.24
C ALA A 562 1.66 -30.18 -6.33
N GLU A 563 1.95 -31.48 -6.27
CA GLU A 563 2.72 -32.18 -7.30
C GLU A 563 2.01 -32.15 -8.66
N ARG A 564 0.68 -32.35 -8.69
CA ARG A 564 -0.11 -32.25 -9.92
C ARG A 564 -0.11 -30.84 -10.50
N LEU A 565 -0.21 -29.82 -9.65
CA LEU A 565 -0.21 -28.41 -10.05
C LEU A 565 1.17 -27.93 -10.52
N ARG A 566 2.27 -28.53 -10.05
CA ARG A 566 3.64 -28.21 -10.49
C ARG A 566 4.04 -28.90 -11.81
N ARG A 567 3.17 -29.71 -12.42
CA ARG A 567 3.45 -30.32 -13.73
C ARG A 567 3.37 -29.27 -14.83
N PRO A 568 4.35 -29.21 -15.76
CA PRO A 568 4.32 -28.33 -16.92
C PRO A 568 3.00 -28.41 -17.70
N ARG A 569 2.47 -27.25 -18.10
CA ARG A 569 1.23 -27.07 -18.85
C ARG A 569 1.48 -26.21 -20.08
#